data_AF-A0A0B1TWP2-F1
#
_entry.id   AF-A0A0B1TWP2-F1
#
_cell.length_a   1.000
_cell.length_b   1.000
_cell.length_c   1.000
_cell.angle_alpha   90.00
_cell.angle_beta   90.00
_cell.angle_gamma   90.00
#
_symmetry.space_group_name_H-M   'P 1'
#
loop_
_entity.id
_entity.type
_entity.pdbx_description
1 polymer ?
#
loop_
_entity_poly.entity_id
_entity_poly.type
_entity_poly.pdbx_seq_one_letter_code
_entity_poly.pdbx_strand_id
1 'polypeptide(L)'
;MRRLCDQAGAALARKDQEGPHRRLSQGSACQAALFSVPKDIRHLDADELDRLTKAFVAWRDAARTPSIRRARERMRLVYAMLRVSGAKLGEVLAVNERTDIDRARSTVRFAGSREDDSPRKVVVPRDFLDDVERFAASPVNRALRGELFRLDPGFVRRKLYEQARRAGLPPGRVSPTSLRHSRAVELLRSGVPLPVVQMMLGHSSVVLTSIYCSFSDTDCQRIVSRCVAKETRMKTSARNTFFGTVSSVRKSPLFTEISLTTATGEEVVSVITNESFERLGLSEADPVTALVKAPWVLVGKDEFRAKTSARNCFSGKVTSIRGDGVAVEIMGELLSGTPMCALITAESVESLDLKEGDPVWFFFKAFSVIINVQ
;
A
#
# COMPACT_ATOMS: atom_id res chain seq x y z
N MET A 1 49.06 -18.51 32.85
CA MET A 1 49.32 -17.38 31.93
C MET A 1 49.49 -17.76 30.45
N ARG A 2 49.65 -19.04 30.05
CA ARG A 2 49.65 -19.46 28.63
C ARG A 2 48.36 -20.12 28.12
N ARG A 3 47.43 -20.54 28.99
CA ARG A 3 46.14 -21.14 28.58
C ARG A 3 44.97 -20.15 28.44
N LEU A 4 45.18 -18.87 28.77
CA LEU A 4 44.18 -17.80 28.57
C LEU A 4 44.40 -16.99 27.28
N CYS A 5 45.57 -17.12 26.65
CA CYS A 5 45.85 -16.48 25.35
C CYS A 5 45.35 -17.32 24.16
N ASP A 6 45.33 -18.65 24.27
CA ASP A 6 44.92 -19.54 23.17
C ASP A 6 43.39 -19.57 22.94
N GLN A 7 42.59 -19.23 23.96
CA GLN A 7 41.13 -19.10 23.81
C GLN A 7 40.71 -17.76 23.20
N ALA A 8 41.56 -16.73 23.24
CA ALA A 8 41.30 -15.45 22.59
C ALA A 8 41.59 -15.48 21.08
N GLY A 9 42.57 -16.29 20.63
CA GLY A 9 42.91 -16.43 19.21
C GLY A 9 41.87 -17.21 18.39
N ALA A 10 41.23 -18.21 18.98
CA ALA A 10 40.22 -19.03 18.28
C ALA A 10 38.86 -18.32 18.09
N ALA A 11 38.57 -17.28 18.87
CA ALA A 11 37.36 -16.47 18.74
C ALA A 11 37.50 -15.34 17.70
N LEU A 12 38.74 -14.94 17.37
CA LEU A 12 39.04 -13.91 16.38
C LEU A 12 39.21 -14.48 14.95
N ALA A 13 39.59 -15.75 14.79
CA ALA A 13 39.73 -16.39 13.48
C ALA A 13 38.41 -16.87 12.83
N ARG A 14 37.26 -16.73 13.51
CA ARG A 14 35.93 -17.02 12.94
C ARG A 14 35.18 -15.79 12.42
N LYS A 15 35.77 -14.59 12.56
CA LYS A 15 35.11 -13.32 12.23
C LYS A 15 35.38 -12.80 10.82
N ASP A 16 36.21 -13.49 10.04
CA ASP A 16 36.65 -13.07 8.69
C ASP A 16 36.04 -13.90 7.54
N GLN A 17 34.93 -14.61 7.78
CA GLN A 17 34.14 -15.27 6.72
C GLN A 17 32.73 -14.71 6.53
N GLU A 18 32.46 -13.49 6.98
CA GLU A 18 31.25 -12.76 6.58
C GLU A 18 31.62 -11.72 5.52
N GLY A 19 31.30 -12.05 4.27
CA GLY A 19 31.41 -11.15 3.13
C GLY A 19 30.67 -9.82 3.37
N PRO A 20 30.98 -8.77 2.60
CA PRO A 20 30.60 -7.41 2.95
C PRO A 20 29.08 -7.31 3.07
N HIS A 21 28.60 -7.07 4.29
CA HIS A 21 27.23 -6.63 4.53
C HIS A 21 26.99 -5.35 3.73
N ARG A 22 26.42 -5.51 2.53
CA ARG A 22 25.77 -4.43 1.81
C ARG A 22 24.78 -3.81 2.77
N ARG A 23 25.05 -2.58 3.19
CA ARG A 23 24.03 -1.72 3.80
C ARG A 23 22.89 -1.64 2.79
N LEU A 24 21.86 -2.45 3.00
CA LEU A 24 20.59 -2.29 2.35
C LEU A 24 20.11 -0.91 2.78
N SER A 25 20.15 0.03 1.83
CA SER A 25 19.44 1.29 1.90
C SER A 25 18.07 1.02 2.53
N GLN A 26 17.73 1.77 3.58
CA GLN A 26 16.39 1.79 4.16
C GLN A 26 15.39 2.31 3.11
N GLY A 27 15.04 1.44 2.16
CA GLY A 27 13.91 1.58 1.26
C GLY A 27 12.70 0.97 1.95
N SER A 28 11.57 1.66 1.83
CA SER A 28 10.23 1.24 2.25
C SER A 28 10.09 -0.29 2.30
N ALA A 29 9.74 -0.82 3.47
CA ALA A 29 9.63 -2.26 3.70
C ALA A 29 8.71 -2.90 2.65
N CYS A 30 9.31 -3.59 1.67
CA CYS A 30 8.59 -4.27 0.60
C CYS A 30 7.49 -5.16 1.19
N GLN A 31 6.26 -4.92 0.74
CA GLN A 31 5.08 -5.77 0.93
C GLN A 31 5.22 -7.17 0.28
N ALA A 32 6.40 -7.49 -0.28
CA ALA A 32 6.71 -8.73 -0.99
C ALA A 32 6.57 -10.03 -0.17
N ALA A 33 6.37 -9.96 1.15
CA ALA A 33 6.34 -11.10 2.06
C ALA A 33 4.95 -11.39 2.68
N LEU A 34 3.86 -10.97 2.02
CA LEU A 34 2.48 -11.14 2.54
C LEU A 34 1.86 -12.49 2.22
N PHE A 35 2.25 -13.17 1.13
CA PHE A 35 1.74 -14.50 0.80
C PHE A 35 2.77 -15.30 0.00
N SER A 36 2.74 -16.62 0.16
CA SER A 36 3.54 -17.54 -0.65
C SER A 36 2.82 -17.82 -1.97
N VAL A 37 3.57 -17.80 -3.08
CA VAL A 37 3.03 -18.23 -4.39
C VAL A 37 3.28 -19.74 -4.50
N PRO A 38 2.23 -20.56 -4.74
CA PRO A 38 2.39 -21.99 -4.94
C PRO A 38 3.44 -22.34 -6.00
N LYS A 39 4.23 -23.40 -5.76
CA LYS A 39 5.40 -23.77 -6.59
C LYS A 39 5.04 -24.16 -8.04
N ASP A 40 3.81 -24.59 -8.27
CA ASP A 40 3.22 -24.95 -9.56
C ASP A 40 2.93 -23.73 -10.44
N ILE A 41 2.75 -22.55 -9.83
CA ILE A 41 2.49 -21.31 -10.58
C ILE A 41 3.80 -20.66 -11.03
N ARG A 42 4.05 -20.79 -12.32
CA ARG A 42 5.18 -20.16 -12.99
C ARG A 42 5.00 -18.65 -13.04
N HIS A 43 5.86 -17.94 -12.32
CA HIS A 43 6.05 -16.50 -12.38
C HIS A 43 7.55 -16.20 -12.32
N LEU A 44 7.92 -14.96 -12.69
CA LEU A 44 9.26 -14.43 -12.56
C LEU A 44 9.31 -13.51 -11.33
N ASP A 45 10.40 -13.57 -10.59
CA ASP A 45 10.70 -12.57 -9.55
C ASP A 45 11.22 -11.24 -10.15
N ALA A 46 11.45 -10.24 -9.30
CA ALA A 46 11.89 -8.92 -9.72
C ALA A 46 13.26 -8.94 -10.43
N ASP A 47 14.20 -9.77 -9.97
CA ASP A 47 15.54 -9.89 -10.53
C ASP A 47 15.51 -10.63 -11.89
N GLU A 48 14.69 -11.67 -12.00
CA GLU A 48 14.43 -12.38 -13.26
C GLU A 48 13.79 -11.45 -14.30
N LEU A 49 12.82 -10.62 -13.90
CA LEU A 49 12.18 -9.63 -14.77
C LEU A 49 13.15 -8.52 -15.22
N ASP A 50 14.00 -8.04 -14.32
CA ASP A 50 15.04 -7.05 -14.62
C ASP A 50 16.07 -7.61 -15.61
N ARG A 51 16.59 -8.82 -15.36
CA ARG A 51 17.49 -9.51 -16.29
C ARG A 51 16.86 -9.73 -17.66
N LEU A 52 15.59 -10.13 -17.71
CA LEU A 52 14.87 -10.31 -18.97
C LEU A 52 14.69 -8.98 -19.72
N THR A 53 14.34 -7.90 -19.00
CA THR A 53 14.21 -6.56 -19.59
C THR A 53 15.53 -6.09 -20.18
N LYS A 54 16.63 -6.22 -19.42
CA LYS A 54 17.99 -5.91 -19.86
C LYS A 54 18.40 -6.73 -21.09
N ALA A 55 18.05 -8.01 -21.16
CA ALA A 55 18.33 -8.86 -22.31
C ALA A 55 17.64 -8.35 -23.60
N PHE A 56 16.38 -7.91 -23.51
CA PHE A 56 15.67 -7.31 -24.65
C PHE A 56 16.30 -5.99 -25.11
N VAL A 57 16.70 -5.13 -24.17
CA VAL A 57 17.38 -3.86 -24.46
C VAL A 57 18.73 -4.11 -25.14
N ALA A 58 19.57 -4.98 -24.55
CA ALA A 58 20.86 -5.35 -25.11
C ALA A 58 20.71 -6.00 -26.50
N TRP A 59 19.69 -6.84 -26.70
CA TRP A 59 19.41 -7.44 -28.00
C TRP A 59 19.04 -6.39 -29.04
N ARG A 60 18.19 -5.41 -28.71
CA ARG A 60 17.87 -4.30 -29.60
C ARG A 60 19.13 -3.51 -29.98
N ASP A 61 19.95 -3.17 -29.00
CA ASP A 61 21.11 -2.30 -29.21
C ASP A 61 22.27 -2.99 -29.94
N ALA A 62 22.37 -4.32 -29.83
CA ALA A 62 23.27 -5.14 -30.65
C ALA A 62 22.81 -5.32 -32.11
N ALA A 63 21.91 -4.49 -32.63
CA ALA A 63 21.46 -4.56 -34.02
C ALA A 63 22.50 -3.94 -34.95
N ARG A 64 22.90 -4.69 -35.99
CA ARG A 64 23.92 -4.25 -36.96
C ARG A 64 23.42 -3.21 -37.95
N THR A 65 22.11 -3.16 -38.19
CA THR A 65 21.49 -2.23 -39.16
C THR A 65 20.26 -1.55 -38.55
N PRO A 66 19.89 -0.36 -39.05
CA PRO A 66 18.67 0.34 -38.60
C PRO A 66 17.39 -0.48 -38.79
N SER A 67 17.29 -1.26 -39.88
CA SER A 67 16.12 -2.11 -40.16
C SER A 67 15.97 -3.24 -39.13
N ILE A 68 17.07 -3.87 -38.75
CA ILE A 68 17.07 -4.88 -37.68
C ILE A 68 16.74 -4.23 -36.34
N ARG A 69 17.32 -3.06 -36.04
CA ARG A 69 17.05 -2.33 -34.79
C ARG A 69 15.57 -2.00 -34.64
N ARG A 70 14.94 -1.53 -35.71
CA ARG A 70 13.49 -1.27 -35.78
C ARG A 70 12.66 -2.52 -35.49
N ALA A 71 12.98 -3.65 -36.11
CA ALA A 71 12.25 -4.91 -35.87
C ALA A 71 12.41 -5.42 -34.42
N ARG A 72 13.62 -5.29 -33.86
CA ARG A 72 13.88 -5.65 -32.45
C ARG A 72 13.19 -4.72 -31.48
N GLU A 73 13.14 -3.41 -31.77
CA GLU A 73 12.43 -2.43 -30.95
C GLU A 73 10.92 -2.70 -30.94
N ARG A 74 10.32 -3.01 -32.10
CA ARG A 74 8.91 -3.43 -32.17
C ARG A 74 8.63 -4.64 -31.27
N MET A 75 9.50 -5.65 -31.31
CA MET A 75 9.39 -6.84 -30.45
C MET A 75 9.59 -6.50 -28.96
N ARG A 76 10.51 -5.57 -28.64
CA ARG A 76 10.69 -5.05 -27.27
C ARG A 76 9.42 -4.38 -26.76
N LEU A 77 8.75 -3.56 -27.59
CA LEU A 77 7.50 -2.90 -27.21
C LEU A 77 6.37 -3.90 -26.93
N VAL A 78 6.27 -4.99 -27.70
CA VAL A 78 5.33 -6.10 -27.42
C VAL A 78 5.64 -6.78 -26.08
N TYR A 79 6.92 -7.07 -25.81
CA TYR A 79 7.35 -7.60 -24.50
C TYR A 79 7.02 -6.64 -23.36
N ALA A 80 7.34 -5.35 -23.52
CA ALA A 80 7.09 -4.33 -22.52
C ALA A 80 5.58 -4.19 -22.24
N MET A 81 4.73 -4.18 -23.27
CA MET A 81 3.28 -4.17 -23.12
C MET A 81 2.79 -5.38 -22.30
N LEU A 82 3.23 -6.60 -22.64
CA LEU A 82 2.90 -7.81 -21.88
C LEU A 82 3.30 -7.68 -20.40
N ARG A 83 4.51 -7.17 -20.14
CA ARG A 83 5.05 -7.00 -18.79
C ARG A 83 4.27 -5.97 -17.97
N VAL A 84 4.02 -4.78 -18.51
CA VAL A 84 3.43 -3.67 -17.75
C VAL A 84 1.91 -3.80 -17.57
N SER A 85 1.23 -4.39 -18.57
CA SER A 85 -0.24 -4.54 -18.53
C SER A 85 -0.70 -5.88 -17.96
N GLY A 86 0.11 -6.94 -18.06
CA GLY A 86 -0.32 -8.31 -17.76
C GLY A 86 -1.42 -8.84 -18.70
N ALA A 87 -1.66 -8.20 -19.84
CA ALA A 87 -2.66 -8.64 -20.81
C ALA A 87 -2.29 -9.97 -21.49
N LYS A 88 -3.29 -10.68 -22.00
CA LYS A 88 -3.10 -11.91 -22.77
C LYS A 88 -2.34 -11.59 -24.06
N LEU A 89 -1.57 -12.55 -24.58
CA LEU A 89 -0.82 -12.36 -25.82
C LEU A 89 -1.71 -11.91 -26.98
N GLY A 90 -2.86 -12.56 -27.18
CA GLY A 90 -3.79 -12.19 -28.24
C GLY A 90 -4.31 -10.75 -28.11
N GLU A 91 -4.60 -10.30 -26.88
CA GLU A 91 -5.05 -8.93 -26.62
C GLU A 91 -3.97 -7.92 -26.97
N VAL A 92 -2.71 -8.15 -26.54
CA VAL A 92 -1.59 -7.27 -26.87
C VAL A 92 -1.37 -7.16 -28.38
N LEU A 93 -1.43 -8.29 -29.10
CA LEU A 93 -1.20 -8.30 -30.55
C LEU A 93 -2.35 -7.65 -31.34
N ALA A 94 -3.53 -7.51 -30.72
CA ALA A 94 -4.70 -6.85 -31.30
C ALA A 94 -4.77 -5.35 -31.01
N VAL A 95 -3.92 -4.81 -30.12
CA VAL A 95 -3.91 -3.38 -29.77
C VAL A 95 -3.61 -2.54 -31.01
N ASN A 96 -4.50 -1.58 -31.27
CA ASN A 96 -4.27 -0.49 -32.21
C ASN A 96 -3.76 0.73 -31.42
N GLU A 97 -2.51 1.12 -31.64
CA GLU A 97 -1.87 2.18 -30.84
C GLU A 97 -2.49 3.57 -31.04
N ARG A 98 -3.35 3.76 -32.06
CA ARG A 98 -4.03 5.04 -32.34
C ARG A 98 -5.38 5.17 -31.62
N THR A 99 -6.08 4.06 -31.42
CA THR A 99 -7.46 4.06 -30.93
C THR A 99 -7.59 3.47 -29.53
N ASP A 100 -6.71 2.55 -29.17
CA ASP A 100 -6.79 1.85 -27.89
C ASP A 100 -5.86 2.44 -26.82
N ILE A 101 -4.95 3.34 -27.17
CA ILE A 101 -4.06 4.01 -26.23
C ILE A 101 -4.54 5.45 -25.98
N ASP A 102 -4.85 5.76 -24.73
CA ASP A 102 -5.11 7.11 -24.24
C ASP A 102 -3.91 7.57 -23.40
N ARG A 103 -3.04 8.40 -24.02
CA ARG A 103 -1.84 8.93 -23.39
C ARG A 103 -2.15 9.94 -22.27
N ALA A 104 -3.23 10.71 -22.40
CA ALA A 104 -3.61 11.69 -21.38
C ALA A 104 -3.92 10.97 -20.06
N ARG A 105 -4.66 9.85 -20.14
CA ARG A 105 -5.04 9.02 -18.99
C ARG A 105 -4.05 7.91 -18.66
N SER A 106 -3.01 7.72 -19.48
CA SER A 106 -2.04 6.61 -19.36
C SER A 106 -2.70 5.23 -19.36
N THR A 107 -3.71 5.05 -20.21
CA THR A 107 -4.48 3.80 -20.27
C THR A 107 -4.41 3.13 -21.63
N VAL A 108 -4.39 1.79 -21.63
CA VAL A 108 -4.56 0.95 -22.81
C VAL A 108 -5.88 0.18 -22.69
N ARG A 109 -6.70 0.23 -23.74
CA ARG A 109 -7.93 -0.53 -23.86
C ARG A 109 -7.62 -1.89 -24.49
N PHE A 110 -8.06 -2.97 -23.85
CA PHE A 110 -8.03 -4.29 -24.44
C PHE A 110 -9.46 -4.69 -24.78
N ALA A 111 -9.71 -4.95 -26.07
CA ALA A 111 -10.92 -5.61 -26.51
C ALA A 111 -10.90 -7.05 -25.96
N GLY A 112 -12.00 -7.48 -25.36
CA GLY A 112 -12.12 -8.82 -24.81
C GLY A 112 -11.69 -9.90 -25.79
N SER A 113 -11.01 -10.93 -25.27
CA SER A 113 -10.49 -12.03 -26.10
C SER A 113 -11.52 -13.10 -26.48
N ARG A 114 -12.70 -13.09 -25.84
CA ARG A 114 -13.85 -14.00 -26.02
C ARG A 114 -15.16 -13.19 -25.92
N GLU A 115 -16.27 -13.73 -26.42
CA GLU A 115 -17.61 -13.11 -26.33
C GLU A 115 -18.02 -12.70 -24.91
N ASP A 116 -17.53 -13.41 -23.88
CA ASP A 116 -17.78 -13.12 -22.45
C ASP A 116 -16.79 -12.13 -21.79
N ASP A 117 -15.71 -11.74 -22.46
CA ASP A 117 -14.67 -10.90 -21.84
C ASP A 117 -15.03 -9.42 -22.09
N SER A 118 -15.46 -8.70 -21.06
CA SER A 118 -15.80 -7.28 -21.20
C SER A 118 -14.54 -6.44 -21.53
N PRO A 119 -14.66 -5.42 -22.40
CA PRO A 119 -13.53 -4.55 -22.71
C PRO A 119 -13.07 -3.84 -21.44
N ARG A 120 -11.76 -3.83 -21.21
CA ARG A 120 -11.17 -3.23 -20.00
C ARG A 120 -10.09 -2.21 -20.34
N LYS A 121 -9.92 -1.25 -19.45
CA LYS A 121 -8.85 -0.25 -19.52
C LYS A 121 -7.82 -0.55 -18.44
N VAL A 122 -6.56 -0.61 -18.84
CA VAL A 122 -5.44 -0.91 -17.95
C VAL A 122 -4.50 0.29 -17.93
N VAL A 123 -4.18 0.76 -16.73
CA VAL A 123 -3.20 1.84 -16.55
C VAL A 123 -1.79 1.27 -16.77
N VAL A 124 -0.98 1.98 -17.57
CA VAL A 124 0.41 1.62 -17.87
C VAL A 124 1.34 2.82 -17.64
N PRO A 125 2.64 2.61 -17.39
CA PRO A 125 3.58 3.72 -17.15
C PRO A 125 3.68 4.68 -18.35
N ARG A 126 3.76 6.00 -18.06
CA ARG A 126 3.88 7.05 -19.10
C ARG A 126 5.13 6.86 -19.97
N ASP A 127 6.27 6.56 -19.37
CA ASP A 127 7.53 6.36 -20.10
C ASP A 127 7.44 5.25 -21.15
N PHE A 128 6.64 4.20 -20.89
CA PHE A 128 6.38 3.16 -21.87
C PHE A 128 5.51 3.66 -23.04
N LEU A 129 4.49 4.48 -22.77
CA LEU A 129 3.68 5.09 -23.83
C LEU A 129 4.49 6.07 -24.68
N ASP A 130 5.42 6.80 -24.06
CA ASP A 130 6.34 7.70 -24.75
C ASP A 130 7.28 6.93 -25.70
N ASP A 131 7.75 5.74 -25.28
CA ASP A 131 8.51 4.83 -26.14
C ASP A 131 7.68 4.36 -27.35
N VAL A 132 6.41 3.97 -27.13
CA VAL A 132 5.48 3.55 -28.20
C VAL A 132 5.26 4.69 -29.19
N GLU A 133 5.00 5.90 -28.69
CA GLU A 133 4.77 7.08 -29.53
C GLU A 133 6.03 7.46 -30.31
N ARG A 134 7.20 7.48 -29.66
CA ARG A 134 8.47 7.78 -30.34
C ARG A 134 8.73 6.79 -31.47
N PHE A 135 8.43 5.51 -31.26
CA PHE A 135 8.51 4.51 -32.31
C PHE A 135 7.47 4.81 -33.42
N ALA A 136 6.20 5.01 -33.10
CA ALA A 136 5.13 5.25 -34.09
C ALA A 136 5.29 6.57 -34.88
N ALA A 137 5.92 7.58 -34.29
CA ALA A 137 6.17 8.89 -34.90
C ALA A 137 7.27 8.85 -35.97
N SER A 138 8.17 7.87 -35.90
CA SER A 138 9.27 7.74 -36.87
C SER A 138 8.74 7.55 -38.30
N PRO A 139 9.22 8.30 -39.31
CA PRO A 139 8.74 8.21 -40.69
C PRO A 139 8.79 6.79 -41.27
N VAL A 140 9.84 6.00 -40.93
CA VAL A 140 10.01 4.62 -41.37
C VAL A 140 9.00 3.64 -40.75
N ASN A 141 8.25 4.08 -39.74
CA ASN A 141 7.20 3.31 -39.06
C ASN A 141 5.80 3.69 -39.50
N ARG A 142 5.64 4.60 -40.48
CA ARG A 142 4.33 5.03 -40.98
C ARG A 142 3.45 3.87 -41.44
N ALA A 143 4.02 2.87 -42.11
CA ALA A 143 3.33 1.67 -42.57
C ALA A 143 2.87 0.71 -41.45
N LEU A 144 3.34 0.92 -40.21
CA LEU A 144 2.93 0.11 -39.05
C LEU A 144 1.83 0.78 -38.23
N ARG A 145 1.36 1.99 -38.63
CA ARG A 145 0.35 2.71 -37.86
C ARG A 145 -0.96 1.93 -37.81
N GLY A 146 -1.48 1.76 -36.60
CA GLY A 146 -2.65 0.94 -36.27
C GLY A 146 -2.35 -0.56 -36.13
N GLU A 147 -1.13 -0.99 -36.45
CA GLU A 147 -0.71 -2.38 -36.47
C GLU A 147 0.63 -2.60 -35.74
N LEU A 148 1.06 -1.64 -34.93
CA LEU A 148 2.39 -1.65 -34.32
C LEU A 148 2.64 -2.95 -33.53
N PHE A 149 1.63 -3.42 -32.81
CA PHE A 149 1.74 -4.65 -32.01
C PHE A 149 1.45 -5.94 -32.78
N ARG A 150 0.99 -5.86 -34.03
CA ARG A 150 0.60 -7.04 -34.83
C ARG A 150 1.81 -7.85 -35.29
N LEU A 151 2.18 -8.85 -34.52
CA LEU A 151 3.22 -9.83 -34.82
C LEU A 151 2.66 -11.25 -34.79
N ASP A 152 3.34 -12.17 -35.46
CA ASP A 152 3.02 -13.60 -35.36
C ASP A 152 3.18 -14.09 -33.90
N PRO A 153 2.16 -14.73 -33.29
CA PRO A 153 2.24 -15.24 -31.93
C PRO A 153 3.36 -16.26 -31.73
N GLY A 154 3.67 -17.09 -32.74
CA GLY A 154 4.76 -18.06 -32.71
C GLY A 154 6.13 -17.37 -32.63
N PHE A 155 6.33 -16.34 -33.44
CA PHE A 155 7.51 -15.48 -33.44
C PHE A 155 7.72 -14.83 -32.06
N VAL A 156 6.67 -14.27 -31.47
CA VAL A 156 6.74 -13.63 -30.15
C VAL A 156 7.17 -14.64 -29.08
N ARG A 157 6.55 -15.82 -29.03
CA ARG A 157 6.93 -16.88 -28.09
C ARG A 157 8.39 -17.31 -28.28
N ARG A 158 8.81 -17.53 -29.52
CA ARG A 158 10.19 -17.89 -29.84
C ARG A 158 11.18 -16.81 -29.38
N LYS A 159 10.90 -15.53 -29.61
CA LYS A 159 11.76 -14.44 -29.16
C LYS A 159 11.81 -14.28 -27.65
N LEU A 160 10.70 -14.52 -26.95
CA LEU A 160 10.70 -14.59 -25.48
C LEU A 160 11.65 -15.68 -24.97
N TYR A 161 11.60 -16.89 -25.56
CA TYR A 161 12.51 -17.98 -25.16
C TYR A 161 13.98 -17.68 -25.47
N GLU A 162 14.26 -17.08 -26.63
CA GLU A 162 15.61 -16.65 -26.98
C GLU A 162 16.17 -15.62 -25.98
N GLN A 163 15.36 -14.64 -25.56
CA GLN A 163 15.79 -13.63 -24.58
C GLN A 163 15.87 -14.20 -23.16
N ALA A 164 14.99 -15.13 -22.78
CA ALA A 164 15.07 -15.83 -21.50
C ALA A 164 16.40 -16.56 -21.34
N ARG A 165 16.84 -17.28 -22.38
CA ARG A 165 18.15 -17.94 -22.40
C ARG A 165 19.31 -16.95 -22.26
N ARG A 166 19.24 -15.80 -22.94
CA ARG A 166 20.25 -14.72 -22.81
C ARG A 166 20.28 -14.09 -21.41
N ALA A 167 19.14 -14.06 -20.73
CA ALA A 167 19.01 -13.60 -19.36
C ALA A 167 19.47 -14.66 -18.33
N GLY A 168 19.87 -15.86 -18.76
CA GLY A 168 20.25 -16.96 -17.87
C GLY A 168 19.06 -17.57 -17.13
N LEU A 169 17.87 -17.58 -17.75
CA LEU A 169 16.65 -18.17 -17.18
C LEU A 169 16.45 -19.60 -17.73
N PRO A 170 15.96 -20.54 -16.91
CA PRO A 170 15.78 -21.93 -17.34
C PRO A 170 14.69 -22.05 -18.42
N PRO A 171 14.74 -23.11 -19.26
CA PRO A 171 13.73 -23.37 -20.28
C PRO A 171 12.32 -23.45 -19.67
N GLY A 172 11.33 -22.86 -20.34
CA GLY A 172 9.93 -22.88 -19.88
C GLY A 172 9.60 -21.96 -18.71
N ARG A 173 10.58 -21.19 -18.18
CA ARG A 173 10.39 -20.17 -17.13
C ARG A 173 9.61 -18.95 -17.64
N VAL A 174 9.87 -18.55 -18.89
CA VAL A 174 9.29 -17.36 -19.50
C VAL A 174 8.24 -17.75 -20.54
N SER A 175 7.03 -17.24 -20.39
CA SER A 175 5.93 -17.32 -21.35
C SER A 175 5.03 -16.09 -21.18
N PRO A 176 4.14 -15.79 -22.14
CA PRO A 176 3.16 -14.72 -21.96
C PRO A 176 2.32 -14.90 -20.68
N THR A 177 1.95 -16.14 -20.36
CA THR A 177 1.20 -16.47 -19.16
C THR A 177 2.04 -16.26 -17.89
N SER A 178 3.33 -16.64 -17.88
CA SER A 178 4.16 -16.40 -16.71
C SER A 178 4.45 -14.91 -16.50
N LEU A 179 4.59 -14.11 -17.56
CA LEU A 179 4.69 -12.64 -17.45
C LEU A 179 3.40 -12.04 -16.86
N ARG A 180 2.23 -12.53 -17.28
CA ARG A 180 0.94 -12.14 -16.70
C ARG A 180 0.85 -12.47 -15.21
N HIS A 181 1.24 -13.68 -14.80
CA HIS A 181 1.28 -14.05 -13.38
C HIS A 181 2.28 -13.19 -12.60
N SER A 182 3.44 -12.90 -13.18
CA SER A 182 4.45 -12.05 -12.57
C SER A 182 3.89 -10.65 -12.30
N ARG A 183 3.16 -10.06 -13.26
CA ARG A 183 2.51 -8.76 -13.07
C ARG A 183 1.45 -8.79 -11.98
N ALA A 184 0.66 -9.86 -11.90
CA ALA A 184 -0.33 -10.03 -10.85
C ALA A 184 0.32 -10.09 -9.45
N VAL A 185 1.38 -10.89 -9.33
CA VAL A 185 2.16 -11.03 -8.10
C VAL A 185 2.81 -9.70 -7.71
N GLU A 186 3.39 -8.95 -8.65
CA GLU A 186 3.94 -7.60 -8.40
C GLU A 186 2.89 -6.63 -7.85
N LEU A 187 1.70 -6.58 -8.46
CA LEU A 187 0.63 -5.66 -8.04
C LEU A 187 0.14 -5.98 -6.62
N LEU A 188 -0.03 -7.26 -6.30
CA LEU A 188 -0.48 -7.68 -4.96
C LEU A 188 0.60 -7.50 -3.91
N ARG A 189 1.86 -7.79 -4.26
CA ARG A 189 3.02 -7.46 -3.43
C ARG A 189 3.23 -5.95 -3.30
N SER A 190 2.51 -5.13 -4.06
CA SER A 190 2.48 -3.66 -3.92
C SER A 190 1.18 -3.18 -3.24
N GLY A 191 0.38 -4.10 -2.68
CA GLY A 191 -0.80 -3.78 -1.89
C GLY A 191 -2.06 -3.48 -2.69
N VAL A 192 -2.07 -3.71 -4.01
CA VAL A 192 -3.27 -3.54 -4.84
C VAL A 192 -4.30 -4.62 -4.48
N PRO A 193 -5.56 -4.28 -4.13
CA PRO A 193 -6.57 -5.27 -3.77
C PRO A 193 -6.82 -6.31 -4.87
N LEU A 194 -7.07 -7.56 -4.49
CA LEU A 194 -7.32 -8.66 -5.44
C LEU A 194 -8.43 -8.36 -6.46
N PRO A 195 -9.60 -7.78 -6.08
CA PRO A 195 -10.64 -7.45 -7.05
C PRO A 195 -10.14 -6.49 -8.12
N VAL A 196 -9.31 -5.51 -7.76
CA VAL A 196 -8.70 -4.56 -8.69
C VAL A 196 -7.73 -5.26 -9.64
N VAL A 197 -6.90 -6.18 -9.14
CA VAL A 197 -5.98 -6.97 -9.97
C VAL A 197 -6.74 -7.89 -10.93
N GLN A 198 -7.84 -8.51 -10.49
CA GLN A 198 -8.72 -9.31 -11.33
C GLN A 198 -9.38 -8.47 -12.43
N MET A 199 -9.86 -7.26 -12.12
CA MET A 199 -10.40 -6.34 -13.12
C MET A 199 -9.34 -5.91 -14.15
N MET A 200 -8.11 -5.60 -13.71
CA MET A 200 -7.02 -5.20 -14.61
C MET A 200 -6.56 -6.33 -15.53
N LEU A 201 -6.47 -7.55 -15.01
CA LEU A 201 -6.02 -8.70 -15.79
C LEU A 201 -7.16 -9.31 -16.61
N GLY A 202 -8.41 -9.21 -16.16
CA GLY A 202 -9.58 -9.86 -16.73
C GLY A 202 -10.04 -11.05 -15.88
N HIS A 203 -11.36 -11.11 -15.64
CA HIS A 203 -12.04 -12.03 -14.69
C HIS A 203 -11.91 -13.53 -15.03
N SER A 204 -11.53 -13.87 -16.26
CA SER A 204 -11.50 -15.25 -16.78
C SER A 204 -10.23 -16.05 -16.41
N SER A 205 -9.33 -15.50 -15.59
CA SER A 205 -8.14 -16.23 -15.15
C SER A 205 -8.42 -17.00 -13.86
N VAL A 206 -8.99 -18.21 -13.99
CA VAL A 206 -9.18 -19.18 -12.89
C VAL A 206 -7.90 -19.40 -12.06
N VAL A 207 -6.74 -19.28 -12.70
CA VAL A 207 -5.41 -19.41 -12.07
C VAL A 207 -5.11 -18.28 -11.08
N LEU A 208 -5.70 -17.09 -11.23
CA LEU A 208 -5.51 -16.02 -10.24
C LEU A 208 -6.23 -16.39 -8.94
N THR A 209 -7.47 -16.90 -9.02
CA THR A 209 -8.25 -17.24 -7.82
C THR A 209 -7.55 -18.27 -6.92
N SER A 210 -6.84 -19.25 -7.47
CA SER A 210 -6.12 -20.27 -6.68
C SER A 210 -4.82 -19.76 -6.03
N ILE A 211 -4.10 -18.82 -6.67
CA ILE A 211 -2.89 -18.18 -6.08
C ILE A 211 -3.25 -17.44 -4.79
N TYR A 212 -4.46 -16.88 -4.71
CA TYR A 212 -4.83 -15.94 -3.65
C TYR A 212 -5.82 -16.48 -2.63
N CYS A 213 -6.46 -17.63 -2.86
CA CYS A 213 -7.32 -18.27 -1.85
C CYS A 213 -6.57 -19.27 -0.96
N SER A 214 -5.26 -19.47 -1.14
CA SER A 214 -4.43 -20.35 -0.32
C SER A 214 -3.49 -19.55 0.58
N PHE A 215 -4.04 -18.89 1.60
CA PHE A 215 -3.21 -18.37 2.68
C PHE A 215 -2.90 -19.49 3.67
N SER A 216 -1.64 -19.65 4.04
CA SER A 216 -1.30 -20.49 5.20
C SER A 216 -1.75 -19.78 6.49
N ASP A 217 -2.05 -20.53 7.56
CA ASP A 217 -2.37 -19.94 8.86
C ASP A 217 -1.26 -18.98 9.34
N THR A 218 -0.02 -19.29 9.02
CA THR A 218 1.14 -18.43 9.31
C THR A 218 1.16 -17.13 8.49
N ASP A 219 0.68 -17.16 7.24
CA ASP A 219 0.54 -15.96 6.40
C ASP A 219 -0.61 -15.09 6.91
N CYS A 220 -1.76 -15.69 7.22
CA CYS A 220 -2.89 -15.00 7.84
C CYS A 220 -2.47 -14.30 9.14
N GLN A 221 -1.81 -15.03 10.05
CA GLN A 221 -1.31 -14.46 11.31
C GLN A 221 -0.29 -13.35 11.07
N ARG A 222 0.63 -13.47 10.10
CA ARG A 222 1.60 -12.40 9.78
C ARG A 222 0.94 -11.16 9.16
N ILE A 223 -0.02 -11.33 8.26
CA ILE A 223 -0.76 -10.23 7.65
C ILE A 223 -1.56 -9.50 8.73
N VAL A 224 -2.35 -10.24 9.52
CA VAL A 224 -3.15 -9.69 10.62
C VAL A 224 -2.24 -9.03 11.65
N SER A 225 -1.18 -9.70 12.11
CA SER A 225 -0.20 -9.11 13.05
C SER A 225 0.47 -7.86 12.49
N ARG A 226 0.63 -7.73 11.17
CA ARG A 226 1.14 -6.51 10.52
C ARG A 226 0.10 -5.40 10.41
N CYS A 227 -1.17 -5.72 10.16
CA CYS A 227 -2.26 -4.75 10.21
C CYS A 227 -2.42 -4.24 11.64
N VAL A 228 -2.47 -5.14 12.62
CA VAL A 228 -2.45 -4.84 14.04
C VAL A 228 -1.19 -4.05 14.41
N ALA A 229 -0.01 -4.39 13.87
CA ALA A 229 1.24 -3.63 14.06
C ALA A 229 1.26 -2.25 13.37
N LYS A 230 0.52 -2.09 12.27
CA LYS A 230 0.33 -0.80 11.56
C LYS A 230 -0.63 0.09 12.34
N GLU A 231 -1.70 -0.49 12.89
CA GLU A 231 -2.58 0.16 13.87
C GLU A 231 -1.77 0.59 15.10
N THR A 232 -0.83 -0.24 15.58
CA THR A 232 0.09 0.13 16.68
C THR A 232 1.24 1.05 16.28
N ARG A 233 1.44 1.37 14.98
CA ARG A 233 2.55 2.25 14.53
C ARG A 233 2.27 3.73 14.72
N MET A 234 1.08 4.10 15.18
CA MET A 234 0.81 5.37 15.84
C MET A 234 1.42 5.36 17.25
N LYS A 235 2.77 5.34 17.33
CA LYS A 235 3.49 5.60 18.59
C LYS A 235 3.42 7.09 18.91
N THR A 236 2.23 7.58 19.21
CA THR A 236 2.06 8.93 19.74
C THR A 236 1.97 8.83 21.26
N SER A 237 2.39 9.88 21.96
CA SER A 237 2.19 9.95 23.41
C SER A 237 0.72 10.23 23.78
N ALA A 238 -0.19 10.35 22.81
CA ALA A 238 -1.60 10.54 23.05
C ALA A 238 -2.22 9.20 23.44
N ARG A 239 -2.84 9.16 24.62
CA ARG A 239 -3.43 7.94 25.20
C ARG A 239 -4.86 7.67 24.73
N ASN A 240 -5.51 8.67 24.12
CA ASN A 240 -6.87 8.57 23.61
C ASN A 240 -6.82 8.68 22.09
N THR A 241 -7.36 7.67 21.41
CA THR A 241 -7.36 7.57 19.95
C THR A 241 -8.75 7.20 19.48
N PHE A 242 -9.32 8.00 18.58
CA PHE A 242 -10.63 7.78 17.97
C PHE A 242 -10.45 7.57 16.47
N PHE A 243 -10.92 6.43 15.97
CA PHE A 243 -10.92 6.12 14.54
C PHE A 243 -12.32 6.39 13.98
N GLY A 244 -12.40 7.15 12.89
CA GLY A 244 -13.68 7.50 12.29
C GLY A 244 -13.55 8.05 10.89
N THR A 245 -14.67 8.46 10.32
CA THR A 245 -14.74 9.17 9.05
C THR A 245 -15.17 10.61 9.27
N VAL A 246 -14.68 11.53 8.44
CA VAL A 246 -15.12 12.93 8.48
C VAL A 246 -16.60 13.01 8.13
N SER A 247 -17.42 13.47 9.07
CA SER A 247 -18.87 13.58 8.91
C SER A 247 -19.30 14.97 8.46
N SER A 248 -18.58 16.02 8.86
CA SER A 248 -18.80 17.37 8.34
C SER A 248 -17.56 18.25 8.48
N VAL A 249 -17.44 19.23 7.58
CA VAL A 249 -16.37 20.24 7.62
C VAL A 249 -16.98 21.65 7.54
N ARG A 250 -16.69 22.49 8.54
CA ARG A 250 -17.13 23.89 8.57
C ARG A 250 -15.94 24.84 8.63
N LYS A 251 -15.72 25.56 7.53
CA LYS A 251 -14.67 26.58 7.44
C LYS A 251 -15.11 27.92 8.05
N SER A 252 -14.18 28.59 8.72
CA SER A 252 -14.29 29.97 9.21
C SER A 252 -13.06 30.78 8.77
N PRO A 253 -13.03 32.11 8.93
CA PRO A 253 -11.90 32.93 8.48
C PRO A 253 -10.54 32.53 9.08
N LEU A 254 -10.52 31.98 10.31
CA LEU A 254 -9.28 31.63 11.01
C LEU A 254 -9.09 30.12 11.21
N PHE A 255 -10.18 29.37 11.30
CA PHE A 255 -10.15 27.96 11.66
C PHE A 255 -11.14 27.12 10.86
N THR A 256 -10.89 25.82 10.79
CA THR A 256 -11.81 24.83 10.25
C THR A 256 -12.24 23.90 11.38
N GLU A 257 -13.55 23.78 11.61
CA GLU A 257 -14.17 22.77 12.47
C GLU A 257 -14.40 21.51 11.64
N ILE A 258 -14.00 20.36 12.20
CA ILE A 258 -14.13 19.04 11.59
C ILE A 258 -14.86 18.16 12.60
N SER A 259 -16.02 17.64 12.23
CA SER A 259 -16.66 16.54 12.95
C SER A 259 -16.26 15.22 12.31
N LEU A 260 -15.95 14.23 13.14
CA LEU A 260 -15.78 12.84 12.72
C LEU A 260 -16.75 11.94 13.48
N THR A 261 -17.19 10.88 12.82
CA THR A 261 -18.03 9.84 13.42
C THR A 261 -17.24 8.54 13.50
N THR A 262 -17.13 7.97 14.69
CA THR A 262 -16.48 6.68 14.91
C THR A 262 -17.38 5.53 14.46
N ALA A 263 -16.82 4.32 14.31
CA ALA A 263 -17.61 3.12 13.99
C ALA A 263 -18.63 2.76 15.09
N THR A 264 -18.35 3.17 16.32
CA THR A 264 -19.19 2.99 17.51
C THR A 264 -20.22 4.11 17.72
N GLY A 265 -20.25 5.11 16.82
CA GLY A 265 -21.29 6.15 16.78
C GLY A 265 -21.00 7.43 17.57
N GLU A 266 -19.83 7.55 18.21
CA GLU A 266 -19.42 8.80 18.85
C GLU A 266 -19.07 9.86 17.80
N GLU A 267 -19.52 11.10 18.05
CA GLU A 267 -19.08 12.27 17.30
C GLU A 267 -17.93 12.97 18.04
N VAL A 268 -16.78 13.09 17.39
CA VAL A 268 -15.63 13.85 17.90
C VAL A 268 -15.43 15.09 17.04
N VAL A 269 -15.35 16.25 17.68
CA VAL A 269 -15.17 17.55 17.05
C VAL A 269 -13.74 18.04 17.28
N SER A 270 -13.07 18.41 16.19
CA SER A 270 -11.74 19.01 16.17
C SER A 270 -11.79 20.40 15.52
N VAL A 271 -11.04 21.35 16.06
CA VAL A 271 -10.85 22.67 15.42
C VAL A 271 -9.38 22.87 15.13
N ILE A 272 -9.03 23.04 13.85
CA ILE A 272 -7.66 23.23 13.38
C ILE A 272 -7.53 24.50 12.55
N THR A 273 -6.31 24.99 12.37
CA THR A 273 -6.03 26.13 11.47
C THR A 273 -6.39 25.75 10.02
N ASN A 274 -6.83 26.72 9.22
CA ASN A 274 -7.10 26.50 7.80
C ASN A 274 -5.88 25.94 7.04
N GLU A 275 -4.67 26.40 7.35
CA GLU A 275 -3.43 25.87 6.77
C GLU A 275 -3.21 24.38 7.05
N SER A 276 -3.47 23.94 8.29
CA SER A 276 -3.39 22.51 8.64
C SER A 276 -4.45 21.70 7.89
N PHE A 277 -5.68 22.21 7.75
CA PHE A 277 -6.72 21.53 6.99
C PHE A 277 -6.33 21.35 5.52
N GLU A 278 -5.84 22.42 4.88
CA GLU A 278 -5.38 22.38 3.49
C GLU A 278 -4.21 21.41 3.29
N ARG A 279 -3.26 21.39 4.24
CA ARG A 279 -2.11 20.47 4.22
C ARG A 279 -2.52 19.00 4.36
N LEU A 280 -3.56 18.72 5.15
CA LEU A 280 -4.07 17.37 5.35
C LEU A 280 -4.91 16.87 4.17
N GLY A 281 -5.36 17.75 3.27
CA GLY A 281 -6.08 17.38 2.06
C GLY A 281 -7.44 16.70 2.30
N LEU A 282 -8.06 16.97 3.45
CA LEU A 282 -9.26 16.28 3.92
C LEU A 282 -10.54 16.70 3.18
N SER A 283 -11.39 15.71 2.95
CA SER A 283 -12.76 15.83 2.45
C SER A 283 -13.74 15.07 3.35
N GLU A 284 -15.03 15.35 3.21
CA GLU A 284 -16.07 14.53 3.86
C GLU A 284 -15.97 13.07 3.40
N ALA A 285 -16.32 12.15 4.30
CA ALA A 285 -16.17 10.69 4.17
C ALA A 285 -14.72 10.15 4.21
N ASP A 286 -13.69 11.00 4.30
CA ASP A 286 -12.31 10.51 4.44
C ASP A 286 -12.09 9.82 5.80
N PRO A 287 -11.37 8.68 5.83
CA PRO A 287 -10.99 8.03 7.07
C PRO A 287 -9.89 8.82 7.79
N VAL A 288 -10.11 9.10 9.07
CA VAL A 288 -9.22 9.90 9.90
C VAL A 288 -9.03 9.30 11.29
N THR A 289 -7.93 9.66 11.94
CA THR A 289 -7.72 9.36 13.36
C THR A 289 -7.63 10.65 14.16
N ALA A 290 -8.42 10.76 15.22
CA ALA A 290 -8.33 11.84 16.19
C ALA A 290 -7.55 11.38 17.43
N LEU A 291 -6.60 12.20 17.86
CA LEU A 291 -5.70 11.94 18.96
C LEU A 291 -5.87 13.00 20.05
N VAL A 292 -5.99 12.56 21.30
CA VAL A 292 -6.09 13.44 22.48
C VAL A 292 -5.14 12.95 23.57
N LYS A 293 -4.28 13.85 24.07
CA LYS A 293 -3.40 13.55 25.19
C LYS A 293 -4.21 13.41 26.49
N ALA A 294 -3.87 12.44 27.33
CA ALA A 294 -4.49 12.21 28.64
C ALA A 294 -4.62 13.48 29.51
N PRO A 295 -3.59 14.36 29.64
CA PRO A 295 -3.72 15.59 30.42
C PRO A 295 -4.69 16.64 29.85
N TRP A 296 -5.25 16.44 28.66
CA TRP A 296 -6.28 17.33 28.09
C TRP A 296 -7.70 16.81 28.30
N VAL A 297 -7.84 15.59 28.83
CA VAL A 297 -9.12 14.99 29.15
C VAL A 297 -9.46 15.31 30.60
N LEU A 298 -10.58 15.98 30.79
CA LEU A 298 -11.15 16.27 32.10
C LEU A 298 -12.17 15.17 32.45
N VAL A 299 -12.30 14.90 33.75
CA VAL A 299 -13.24 13.93 34.31
C VAL A 299 -14.20 14.67 35.24
N GLY A 300 -15.49 14.36 35.16
CA GLY A 300 -16.52 14.89 36.06
C GLY A 300 -17.49 13.81 36.52
N LYS A 301 -18.00 13.97 37.75
CA LYS A 301 -19.05 13.14 38.37
C LYS A 301 -20.46 13.73 38.19
N ASP A 302 -21.45 12.93 38.57
CA ASP A 302 -22.85 12.84 38.10
C ASP A 302 -23.76 14.10 38.08
N GLU A 303 -24.85 13.90 37.32
CA GLU A 303 -26.18 14.53 37.17
C GLU A 303 -26.39 15.70 36.20
N PHE A 304 -25.49 16.68 36.11
CA PHE A 304 -25.61 17.71 35.08
C PHE A 304 -24.47 17.55 34.10
N ARG A 305 -24.78 17.44 32.81
CA ARG A 305 -23.84 17.82 31.74
C ARG A 305 -23.45 19.27 32.05
N ALA A 306 -22.40 19.46 32.85
CA ALA A 306 -21.97 20.76 33.29
C ALA A 306 -21.91 21.63 32.04
N LYS A 307 -22.52 22.81 32.06
CA LYS A 307 -22.51 23.70 30.89
C LYS A 307 -21.06 24.10 30.64
N THR A 308 -20.39 23.28 29.84
CA THR A 308 -18.97 23.37 29.56
C THR A 308 -18.80 23.86 28.14
N SER A 309 -17.74 24.60 27.93
CA SER A 309 -17.30 24.99 26.59
C SER A 309 -16.48 23.89 25.91
N ALA A 310 -16.41 22.67 26.48
CA ALA A 310 -15.94 21.49 25.79
C ALA A 310 -16.99 21.02 24.78
N ARG A 311 -16.56 20.78 23.54
CA ARG A 311 -17.44 20.27 22.46
C ARG A 311 -17.51 18.75 22.46
N ASN A 312 -16.49 18.10 23.00
CA ASN A 312 -16.41 16.65 23.13
C ASN A 312 -16.77 16.29 24.57
N CYS A 313 -17.89 15.60 24.75
CA CYS A 313 -18.40 15.17 26.05
C CYS A 313 -18.97 13.76 25.92
N PHE A 314 -18.34 12.79 26.58
CA PHE A 314 -18.70 11.38 26.49
C PHE A 314 -18.97 10.82 27.88
N SER A 315 -20.08 10.10 28.03
CA SER A 315 -20.39 9.37 29.26
C SER A 315 -19.67 8.02 29.27
N GLY A 316 -19.24 7.61 30.45
CA GLY A 316 -18.55 6.36 30.65
C GLY A 316 -18.48 5.97 32.12
N LYS A 317 -17.61 5.02 32.42
CA LYS A 317 -17.37 4.49 33.75
C LYS A 317 -15.88 4.40 34.03
N VAL A 318 -15.48 4.69 35.27
CA VAL A 318 -14.10 4.48 35.71
C VAL A 318 -13.80 2.99 35.81
N THR A 319 -12.73 2.53 35.18
CA THR A 319 -12.29 1.13 35.19
C THR A 319 -11.05 0.90 36.05
N SER A 320 -10.16 1.88 36.15
CA SER A 320 -9.01 1.81 37.04
C SER A 320 -8.49 3.20 37.41
N ILE A 321 -8.03 3.36 38.65
CA ILE A 321 -7.38 4.57 39.13
C ILE A 321 -5.94 4.21 39.56
N ARG A 322 -4.93 4.88 38.98
CA ARG A 322 -3.51 4.62 39.29
C ARG A 322 -2.73 5.91 39.35
N GLY A 323 -1.99 6.16 40.41
CA GLY A 323 -1.21 7.39 40.51
C GLY A 323 -0.24 7.38 41.67
N ASP A 324 0.56 8.44 41.69
CA ASP A 324 1.30 8.86 42.87
C ASP A 324 0.61 10.08 43.49
N GLY A 325 1.12 10.58 44.62
CA GLY A 325 0.55 11.73 45.33
C GLY A 325 0.57 13.06 44.56
N VAL A 326 0.98 13.06 43.29
CA VAL A 326 1.01 14.25 42.43
C VAL A 326 0.06 14.09 41.25
N ALA A 327 0.21 13.02 40.47
CA ALA A 327 -0.58 12.78 39.27
C ALA A 327 -1.26 11.40 39.31
N VAL A 328 -2.52 11.38 38.92
CA VAL A 328 -3.34 10.18 38.87
C VAL A 328 -3.87 9.96 37.46
N GLU A 329 -3.53 8.80 36.92
CA GLU A 329 -4.09 8.25 35.71
C GLU A 329 -5.44 7.60 36.01
N ILE A 330 -6.48 8.15 35.40
CA ILE A 330 -7.84 7.61 35.43
C ILE A 330 -8.08 6.89 34.11
N MET A 331 -8.23 5.57 34.20
CA MET A 331 -8.68 4.74 33.10
C MET A 331 -10.21 4.59 33.19
N GLY A 332 -10.87 4.69 32.05
CA GLY A 332 -12.30 4.46 31.95
C GLY A 332 -12.70 3.88 30.61
N GLU A 333 -13.98 3.62 30.48
CA GLU A 333 -14.59 3.05 29.28
C GLU A 333 -15.87 3.83 28.98
N LEU A 334 -16.03 4.28 27.74
CA LEU A 334 -17.26 4.92 27.27
C LEU A 334 -18.39 3.89 27.18
N LEU A 335 -19.64 4.34 27.12
CA LEU A 335 -20.80 3.43 26.98
C LEU A 335 -20.75 2.54 25.73
N SER A 336 -20.00 2.95 24.72
CA SER A 336 -19.71 2.22 23.48
C SER A 336 -18.66 1.12 23.61
N GLY A 337 -17.93 1.07 24.72
CA GLY A 337 -16.76 0.20 24.91
C GLY A 337 -15.41 0.85 24.54
N THR A 338 -15.40 2.10 24.09
CA THR A 338 -14.16 2.81 23.75
C THR A 338 -13.35 3.14 25.02
N PRO A 339 -12.08 2.70 25.14
CA PRO A 339 -11.26 3.01 26.30
C PRO A 339 -10.83 4.48 26.33
N MET A 340 -10.82 5.06 27.52
CA MET A 340 -10.41 6.44 27.80
C MET A 340 -9.35 6.50 28.89
N CYS A 341 -8.50 7.50 28.81
CA CYS A 341 -7.43 7.77 29.76
C CYS A 341 -7.35 9.29 30.01
N ALA A 342 -7.49 9.68 31.27
CA ALA A 342 -7.29 11.05 31.73
C ALA A 342 -6.12 11.08 32.73
N LEU A 343 -5.36 12.17 32.73
CA LEU A 343 -4.32 12.42 33.72
C LEU A 343 -4.70 13.67 34.51
N ILE A 344 -5.09 13.49 35.78
CA ILE A 344 -5.55 14.56 36.67
C ILE A 344 -4.70 14.60 37.94
N THR A 345 -4.86 15.62 38.78
CA THR A 345 -4.11 15.72 40.04
C THR A 345 -4.71 14.82 41.11
N ALA A 346 -3.90 14.37 42.07
CA ALA A 346 -4.40 13.62 43.23
C ALA A 346 -5.50 14.38 44.00
N GLU A 347 -5.33 15.70 44.18
CA GLU A 347 -6.35 16.59 44.76
C GLU A 347 -7.66 16.59 43.97
N SER A 348 -7.62 16.47 42.64
CA SER A 348 -8.83 16.36 41.80
C SER A 348 -9.57 15.05 42.04
N VAL A 349 -8.85 13.95 42.26
CA VAL A 349 -9.43 12.64 42.58
C VAL A 349 -10.13 12.68 43.92
N GLU A 350 -9.48 13.26 44.93
CA GLU A 350 -10.01 13.42 46.28
C GLU A 350 -11.24 14.34 46.30
N SER A 351 -11.14 15.52 45.67
CA SER A 351 -12.24 16.50 45.63
C SER A 351 -13.46 16.00 44.87
N LEU A 352 -13.28 15.17 43.84
CA LEU A 352 -14.37 14.53 43.10
C LEU A 352 -14.86 13.23 43.77
N ASP A 353 -14.19 12.74 44.83
CA ASP A 353 -14.44 11.42 45.43
C ASP A 353 -14.46 10.28 44.39
N LEU A 354 -13.55 10.30 43.40
CA LEU A 354 -13.56 9.32 42.31
C LEU A 354 -13.15 7.92 42.79
N LYS A 355 -13.95 6.91 42.44
CA LYS A 355 -13.76 5.50 42.74
C LYS A 355 -13.88 4.66 41.49
N GLU A 356 -13.24 3.49 41.52
CA GLU A 356 -13.42 2.51 40.46
C GLU A 356 -14.89 2.09 40.38
N GLY A 357 -15.41 2.11 39.16
CA GLY A 357 -16.80 1.80 38.88
C GLY A 357 -17.76 2.99 38.89
N ASP A 358 -17.29 4.20 39.21
CA ASP A 358 -18.15 5.38 39.18
C ASP A 358 -18.57 5.76 37.75
N PRO A 359 -19.85 6.16 37.55
CA PRO A 359 -20.26 6.81 36.31
C PRO A 359 -19.61 8.19 36.22
N VAL A 360 -19.03 8.49 35.07
CA VAL A 360 -18.28 9.74 34.85
C VAL A 360 -18.50 10.27 33.44
N TRP A 361 -18.19 11.55 33.26
CA TRP A 361 -18.08 12.20 31.97
C TRP A 361 -16.62 12.51 31.65
N PHE A 362 -16.19 12.13 30.45
CA PHE A 362 -14.92 12.55 29.87
C PHE A 362 -15.18 13.69 28.90
N PHE A 363 -14.48 14.82 29.08
CA PHE A 363 -14.65 15.96 28.19
C PHE A 363 -13.33 16.67 27.86
N PHE A 364 -13.24 17.17 26.64
CA PHE A 364 -12.07 17.88 26.14
C PHE A 364 -12.44 18.91 25.07
N LYS A 365 -11.58 19.91 24.90
CA LYS A 365 -11.78 20.97 23.90
C LYS A 365 -11.56 20.45 22.49
N ALA A 366 -12.29 21.02 21.52
CA ALA A 366 -12.06 20.70 20.11
C ALA A 366 -10.64 21.09 19.64
N PHE A 367 -10.05 22.13 20.25
CA PHE A 367 -8.66 22.53 20.00
C PHE A 367 -7.61 21.57 20.61
N SER A 368 -8.02 20.65 21.48
CA SER A 368 -7.14 19.62 22.07
C SER A 368 -7.12 18.34 21.24
N VAL A 369 -7.85 18.30 20.12
CA VAL A 369 -7.89 17.14 19.22
C VAL A 369 -6.89 17.37 18.10
N ILE A 370 -6.00 16.41 17.89
CA ILE A 370 -5.07 16.39 16.77
C ILE A 370 -5.60 15.41 15.74
N ILE A 371 -5.82 15.87 14.51
CA ILE A 371 -6.21 15.01 13.39
C ILE A 371 -4.97 14.45 12.71
N ASN A 372 -4.98 13.14 12.50
CA ASN A 372 -3.99 12.42 11.72
C ASN A 372 -4.68 11.72 10.54
N VAL A 373 -4.08 11.87 9.36
CA VAL A 373 -4.54 11.28 8.08
C VAL A 373 -3.49 10.28 7.61
N GLN A 374 -3.92 9.19 6.97
CA GLN A 374 -3.02 8.11 6.53
C GLN A 374 -2.54 8.30 5.09
#